data_AF-A0A2S7QJU4-F1
#
_entry.id   AF-A0A2S7QJU4-F1
#
_cell.length_a   1.000
_cell.length_b   1.000
_cell.length_c   1.000
_cell.angle_alpha   90.00
_cell.angle_beta   90.00
_cell.angle_gamma   90.00
#
_symmetry.space_group_name_H-M   'P 1'
#
loop_
_entity.id
_entity.type
_entity.pdbx_description
1 polymer ?
#
loop_
_entity_poly.entity_id
_entity_poly.type
_entity_poly.pdbx_seq_one_letter_code
_entity_poly.pdbx_strand_id
1 'polypeptide(L)'
;MELDSEIGSLANDFNRGQTFRSDTIRYVSYCLGLGDQDARGEPTNKIIRSFKVIGDAICDAYTDDPQLAQRQILLEQMLFFMDCSEIEQRVRLSGELPTIGQYWNCRMGTSAVGVTLAVNECV
;
A
#
# COMPACT_ATOMS: atom_id res chain seq x y z
N MET A 1 -7.76 -3.66 9.66
CA MET A 1 -7.55 -2.42 8.89
C MET A 1 -7.16 -1.33 9.88
N GLU A 2 -5.85 -1.06 10.07
CA GLU A 2 -5.40 -0.07 11.07
C GLU A 2 -5.87 1.35 10.75
N LEU A 3 -6.16 1.63 9.46
CA LEU A 3 -6.57 2.93 8.93
C LEU A 3 -8.09 3.06 8.67
N ASP A 4 -8.77 2.01 8.19
CA ASP A 4 -10.14 2.16 7.64
C ASP A 4 -11.28 1.85 8.61
N SER A 5 -11.06 1.02 9.63
CA SER A 5 -12.12 0.83 10.64
C SER A 5 -12.12 2.01 11.62
N GLU A 6 -13.28 2.53 12.01
CA GLU A 6 -13.44 3.57 13.06
C GLU A 6 -12.79 3.18 14.41
N ILE A 7 -12.46 1.89 14.55
CA ILE A 7 -11.84 1.25 15.73
C ILE A 7 -10.32 1.01 15.53
N GLY A 8 -9.77 1.39 14.37
CA GLY A 8 -8.36 1.25 14.06
C GLY A 8 -7.52 2.18 14.93
N SER A 9 -6.41 1.67 15.47
CA SER A 9 -5.53 2.46 16.36
C SER A 9 -4.94 3.70 15.71
N LEU A 10 -4.98 3.79 14.36
CA LEU A 10 -4.51 4.92 13.57
C LEU A 10 -5.65 5.70 12.89
N ALA A 11 -6.91 5.26 13.04
CA ALA A 11 -8.03 5.81 12.28
C ALA A 11 -8.22 7.32 12.51
N ASN A 12 -7.98 7.77 13.75
CA ASN A 12 -8.13 9.15 14.21
C ASN A 12 -6.82 9.93 14.31
N ASP A 13 -5.69 9.33 13.97
CA ASP A 13 -4.38 9.98 14.00
C ASP A 13 -3.80 10.05 12.58
N PHE A 14 -4.03 11.19 11.93
CA PHE A 14 -3.57 11.39 10.55
C PHE A 14 -2.04 11.28 10.43
N ASN A 15 -1.29 11.86 11.37
CA ASN A 15 0.16 11.88 11.32
C ASN A 15 0.75 10.47 11.47
N ARG A 16 0.27 9.70 12.45
CA ARG A 16 0.68 8.29 12.59
C ARG A 16 0.21 7.45 11.41
N GLY A 17 -0.94 7.77 10.83
CA GLY A 17 -1.40 7.18 9.58
C GLY A 17 -0.44 7.43 8.43
N GLN A 18 0.08 8.65 8.26
CA GLN A 18 1.10 8.97 7.26
C GLN A 18 2.39 8.18 7.50
N THR A 19 2.87 8.11 8.75
CA THR A 19 4.06 7.30 9.08
C THR A 19 3.86 5.84 8.69
N PHE A 20 2.69 5.26 8.99
CA PHE A 20 2.35 3.89 8.60
C PHE A 20 2.35 3.70 7.08
N ARG A 21 1.74 4.62 6.31
CA ARG A 21 1.74 4.56 4.83
C ARG A 21 3.16 4.62 4.27
N SER A 22 3.96 5.57 4.75
CA SER A 22 5.36 5.73 4.32
C SER A 22 6.21 4.50 4.65
N ASP A 23 6.07 3.95 5.86
CA ASP A 23 6.76 2.72 6.25
C ASP A 23 6.31 1.52 5.42
N THR A 24 5.03 1.45 5.05
CA THR A 24 4.49 0.37 4.23
C THR A 24 5.05 0.42 2.81
N ILE A 25 4.95 1.58 2.14
CA ILE A 25 5.47 1.74 0.76
C ILE A 25 6.97 1.46 0.69
N ARG A 26 7.73 1.99 1.65
CA ARG A 26 9.16 1.75 1.78
C ARG A 26 9.47 0.26 1.85
N TYR A 27 8.80 -0.45 2.76
CA TYR A 27 9.08 -1.87 2.98
C TYR A 27 8.60 -2.75 1.82
N VAL A 28 7.45 -2.42 1.22
CA VAL A 28 6.93 -3.10 0.02
C VAL A 28 7.92 -2.95 -1.14
N SER A 29 8.42 -1.75 -1.41
CA SER A 29 9.42 -1.50 -2.46
C SER A 29 10.69 -2.32 -2.23
N TYR A 30 11.19 -2.36 -1.00
CA TYR A 30 12.32 -3.21 -0.62
C TYR A 30 12.03 -4.70 -0.85
N CYS A 31 10.88 -5.22 -0.41
CA CYS A 31 10.51 -6.63 -0.57
C CYS A 31 10.30 -7.04 -2.03
N LEU A 32 10.02 -6.10 -2.95
CA LEU A 32 9.90 -6.37 -4.38
C LEU A 32 11.24 -6.28 -5.12
N GLY A 33 12.34 -5.94 -4.42
CA GLY A 33 13.65 -5.71 -5.01
C GLY A 33 13.73 -4.44 -5.87
N LEU A 34 12.78 -3.52 -5.68
CA LEU A 34 12.70 -2.24 -6.41
C LEU A 34 13.23 -1.06 -5.59
N GLY A 35 13.39 -1.24 -4.29
CA GLY A 35 13.93 -0.26 -3.36
C GLY A 35 15.24 -0.73 -2.73
N ASP A 36 16.11 0.22 -2.41
CA ASP A 36 17.35 -0.04 -1.70
C ASP A 36 17.12 -0.56 -0.27
N GLN A 37 18.14 -1.20 0.28
CA GLN A 37 18.18 -1.48 1.71
C GLN A 37 18.16 -0.19 2.52
N ASP A 38 17.15 -0.05 3.37
CA ASP A 38 17.01 1.14 4.20
C ASP A 38 17.83 1.02 5.50
N ALA A 39 18.59 2.06 5.83
CA ALA A 39 19.36 2.15 7.07
C ALA A 39 18.51 2.05 8.36
N ARG A 40 17.21 2.34 8.28
CA ARG A 40 16.23 2.17 9.37
C ARG A 40 15.92 0.71 9.67
N GLY A 41 16.28 -0.21 8.78
CA GLY A 41 16.00 -1.64 8.91
C GLY A 41 14.52 -2.01 8.72
N GLU A 42 14.16 -3.20 9.21
CA GLU A 42 12.81 -3.74 9.14
C GLU A 42 11.81 -2.91 9.99
N PRO A 43 10.59 -2.67 9.49
CA PRO A 43 9.53 -2.03 10.26
C PRO A 43 9.22 -2.79 11.56
N THR A 44 8.94 -2.08 12.65
CA THR A 44 8.51 -2.73 13.91
C THR A 44 7.07 -3.27 13.80
N ASN A 45 6.22 -2.61 13.00
CA ASN A 45 4.85 -3.02 12.75
C ASN A 45 4.80 -4.40 12.08
N LYS A 46 4.10 -5.35 12.71
CA LYS A 46 4.00 -6.74 12.25
C LYS A 46 3.20 -6.89 10.96
N ILE A 47 2.20 -6.02 10.74
CA ILE A 47 1.39 -6.04 9.52
C ILE A 47 2.26 -5.67 8.33
N ILE A 48 3.04 -4.59 8.44
CA ILE A 48 3.97 -4.18 7.38
C ILE A 48 4.98 -5.29 7.10
N ARG A 49 5.59 -5.87 8.15
CA ARG A 49 6.57 -6.96 7.99
C ARG A 49 6.01 -8.21 7.33
N SER A 50 4.72 -8.51 7.54
CA SER A 50 4.09 -9.70 6.96
C SER A 50 4.13 -9.72 5.43
N PHE A 51 4.26 -8.55 4.79
CA PHE A 51 4.39 -8.45 3.33
C PHE A 51 5.64 -9.16 2.79
N LYS A 52 6.69 -9.36 3.60
CA LYS A 52 7.91 -10.03 3.15
C LYS A 52 7.65 -11.41 2.55
N VAL A 53 6.73 -12.19 3.14
CA VAL A 53 6.36 -13.52 2.62
C VAL A 53 5.80 -13.42 1.19
N ILE A 54 4.99 -12.39 0.93
CA ILE A 54 4.40 -12.14 -0.39
C ILE A 54 5.48 -11.63 -1.36
N GLY A 55 6.29 -10.67 -0.93
CA GLY A 55 7.36 -10.09 -1.75
C GLY A 55 8.42 -11.11 -2.17
N ASP A 56 8.84 -11.99 -1.26
CA ASP A 56 9.78 -13.07 -1.56
C ASP A 56 9.19 -14.02 -2.62
N ALA A 57 7.93 -14.45 -2.46
CA ALA A 57 7.25 -15.32 -3.42
C ALA A 57 7.11 -14.68 -4.81
N ILE A 58 6.82 -13.38 -4.87
CA ILE A 58 6.75 -12.62 -6.13
C ILE A 58 8.14 -12.50 -6.75
N CYS A 59 9.17 -12.26 -5.95
CA CYS A 59 10.55 -12.18 -6.46
C CYS A 59 11.02 -13.51 -7.05
N ASP A 60 10.66 -14.64 -6.41
CA ASP A 60 10.97 -15.99 -6.89
C ASP A 60 10.21 -16.33 -8.17
N ALA A 61 8.97 -15.88 -8.32
CA ALA A 61 8.15 -16.11 -9.50
C ALA A 61 8.57 -15.26 -10.72
N TYR A 62 9.14 -14.07 -10.48
CA TYR A 62 9.38 -13.04 -11.49
C TYR A 62 10.83 -12.61 -11.58
N THR A 63 11.76 -13.53 -11.86
CA THR A 63 13.21 -13.31 -11.76
C THR A 63 13.86 -12.63 -12.98
N ASP A 64 13.24 -12.71 -14.16
CA ASP A 64 13.87 -12.24 -15.40
C ASP A 64 13.54 -10.76 -15.72
N ASP A 65 14.42 -10.09 -16.45
CA ASP A 65 14.31 -8.66 -16.83
C ASP A 65 12.91 -8.22 -17.36
N PRO A 66 12.25 -8.95 -18.29
CA PRO A 66 10.90 -8.58 -18.75
C PRO A 66 9.80 -8.69 -17.68
N GLN A 67 10.06 -9.39 -16.58
CA GLN A 67 9.13 -9.63 -15.49
C GLN A 67 9.31 -8.64 -14.33
N LEU A 68 10.39 -7.84 -14.33
CA LEU A 68 10.59 -6.72 -13.42
C LEU A 68 9.46 -5.69 -13.54
N ALA A 69 8.90 -5.52 -14.74
CA ALA A 69 7.73 -4.68 -15.00
C ALA A 69 6.52 -5.08 -14.15
N GLN A 70 6.34 -6.37 -13.87
CA GLN A 70 5.21 -6.84 -13.07
C GLN A 70 5.35 -6.46 -11.60
N ARG A 71 6.57 -6.54 -11.06
CA ARG A 71 6.87 -6.05 -9.70
C ARG A 71 6.62 -4.54 -9.60
N GLN A 72 6.99 -3.80 -10.64
CA GLN A 72 6.77 -2.35 -10.73
C GLN A 72 5.27 -2.00 -10.76
N ILE A 73 4.47 -2.71 -11.56
CA ILE A 73 3.01 -2.58 -11.60
C ILE A 73 2.42 -2.80 -10.20
N LEU A 74 2.86 -3.83 -9.49
CA LEU A 74 2.38 -4.08 -8.13
C LEU A 74 2.72 -2.93 -7.16
N LEU A 75 3.94 -2.39 -7.23
CA LEU A 75 4.33 -1.25 -6.41
C LEU A 75 3.48 -0.01 -6.73
N GLU A 76 3.19 0.26 -8.00
CA GLU A 76 2.32 1.35 -8.44
C GLU A 76 0.89 1.20 -7.91
N GLN A 77 0.33 -0.01 -7.94
CA GLN A 77 -0.99 -0.27 -7.38
C GLN A 77 -1.02 -0.11 -5.85
N MET A 78 0.07 -0.48 -5.16
CA MET A 78 0.22 -0.25 -3.73
C MET A 78 0.31 1.24 -3.38
N LEU A 79 1.05 2.02 -4.18
CA LEU A 79 1.11 3.49 -4.05
C LEU A 79 -0.28 4.10 -4.22
N PHE A 80 -0.99 3.73 -5.29
CA PHE A 80 -2.32 4.22 -5.56
C PHE A 80 -3.32 3.88 -4.44
N PHE A 81 -3.25 2.66 -3.88
CA PHE A 81 -4.04 2.27 -2.71
C PHE A 81 -3.73 3.17 -1.50
N MET A 82 -2.45 3.43 -1.21
CA MET A 82 -2.05 4.27 -0.09
C MET A 82 -2.51 5.72 -0.24
N ASP A 83 -2.40 6.29 -1.44
CA ASP A 83 -2.87 7.64 -1.75
C ASP A 83 -4.39 7.75 -1.57
N CYS A 84 -5.15 6.77 -2.07
CA CYS A 84 -6.60 6.75 -1.89
C CYS A 84 -6.99 6.63 -0.41
N SER A 85 -6.28 5.79 0.36
CA SER A 85 -6.51 5.66 1.80
C SER A 85 -6.18 6.94 2.58
N GLU A 86 -5.24 7.76 2.09
CA GLU A 86 -4.93 9.09 2.65
C GLU A 86 -6.08 10.06 2.45
N ILE A 87 -6.62 10.10 1.23
CA ILE A 87 -7.78 10.94 0.89
C ILE A 87 -8.99 10.54 1.74
N GLU A 88 -9.29 9.25 1.84
CA GLU A 88 -10.42 8.75 2.65
C GLU A 88 -10.26 9.12 4.13
N GLN A 89 -9.07 8.94 4.71
CA GLN A 89 -8.82 9.33 6.09
C GLN A 89 -8.99 10.85 6.27
N ARG A 90 -8.46 11.67 5.36
CA ARG A 90 -8.57 13.13 5.44
C ARG A 90 -10.02 13.59 5.40
N VAL A 91 -10.82 13.07 4.47
CA VAL A 91 -12.25 13.41 4.34
C VAL A 91 -13.03 12.95 5.59
N ARG A 92 -12.77 11.75 6.09
CA ARG A 92 -13.42 11.25 7.31
C ARG A 92 -13.12 12.15 8.51
N LEU A 93 -11.87 12.62 8.65
CA LEU A 93 -11.46 13.48 9.77
C LEU A 93 -11.92 14.93 9.64
N SER A 94 -12.21 15.42 8.44
CA SER A 94 -12.78 16.77 8.26
C SER A 94 -14.26 16.85 8.66
N GLY A 95 -14.96 15.70 8.72
CA GLY A 95 -16.41 15.64 8.96
C GLY A 95 -17.25 16.08 7.75
N GLU A 96 -16.61 16.30 6.59
CA GLU A 96 -17.26 16.67 5.35
C GLU A 96 -17.60 15.43 4.50
N LEU A 97 -18.53 15.58 3.56
CA LEU A 97 -18.79 14.55 2.56
C LEU A 97 -17.79 14.68 1.40
N PRO A 98 -17.31 13.56 0.83
CA PRO A 98 -16.47 13.61 -0.36
C PRO A 98 -17.26 14.18 -1.53
N THR A 99 -16.59 14.97 -2.38
CA THR A 99 -17.13 15.30 -3.71
C THR A 99 -17.26 14.04 -4.55
N ILE A 100 -18.14 14.07 -5.57
CA ILE A 100 -18.30 12.96 -6.52
C ILE A 100 -16.95 12.59 -7.16
N GLY A 101 -16.12 13.59 -7.50
CA GLY A 101 -14.79 13.37 -8.06
C GLY A 101 -13.85 12.65 -7.08
N GLN A 102 -13.81 13.07 -5.81
CA GLN A 102 -13.02 12.39 -4.79
C GLN A 102 -13.48 10.95 -4.58
N TYR A 103 -14.79 10.73 -4.49
CA TYR A 103 -15.36 9.39 -4.37
C TYR A 103 -14.98 8.51 -5.57
N TRP A 104 -15.17 8.99 -6.80
CA TRP A 104 -14.88 8.22 -8.01
C TRP A 104 -13.40 7.87 -8.15
N ASN A 105 -12.52 8.82 -7.82
CA ASN A 105 -11.07 8.62 -7.89
C ASN A 105 -10.57 7.64 -6.82
N CYS A 106 -11.14 7.66 -5.61
CA CYS A 106 -10.66 6.83 -4.51
C CYS A 106 -11.30 5.44 -4.49
N ARG A 107 -12.55 5.30 -4.95
CA ARG A 107 -13.33 4.05 -4.80
C ARG A 107 -12.67 2.85 -5.47
N MET A 108 -12.08 3.05 -6.65
CA MET A 108 -11.34 2.00 -7.34
C MET A 108 -10.03 1.66 -6.61
N GLY A 109 -9.35 2.65 -6.04
CA GLY A 109 -8.11 2.46 -5.29
C GLY A 109 -8.30 1.71 -3.98
N THR A 110 -9.21 2.18 -3.12
CA THR A 110 -9.41 1.60 -1.77
C THR A 110 -10.10 0.24 -1.78
N SER A 111 -10.62 -0.21 -2.93
CA SER A 111 -11.07 -1.59 -3.11
C SER A 111 -9.92 -2.62 -3.13
N ALA A 112 -8.67 -2.17 -3.27
CA ALA A 112 -7.49 -3.01 -3.49
C ALA A 112 -7.59 -3.96 -4.70
N VAL A 113 -8.55 -3.72 -5.61
CA VAL A 113 -8.72 -4.56 -6.81
C VAL A 113 -7.51 -4.50 -7.71
N GLY A 114 -6.89 -3.32 -7.85
CA GLY A 114 -5.67 -3.15 -8.64
C GLY A 114 -4.49 -3.96 -8.09
N VAL A 115 -4.31 -3.96 -6.76
CA VAL A 115 -3.29 -4.79 -6.09
C VAL A 115 -3.58 -6.27 -6.31
N THR A 116 -4.83 -6.69 -6.17
CA THR A 116 -5.23 -8.10 -6.36
C THR A 116 -5.03 -8.56 -7.80
N LEU A 117 -5.38 -7.72 -8.79
CA LEU A 117 -5.14 -8.00 -10.20
C LEU A 117 -3.64 -8.08 -10.51
N ALA A 118 -2.85 -7.14 -10.01
CA ALA A 118 -1.40 -7.17 -10.19
C ALA A 118 -0.76 -8.45 -9.64
N VAL A 119 -1.29 -9.00 -8.54
CA VAL A 119 -0.86 -10.30 -7.97
C VAL A 119 -1.42 -11.50 -8.76
N ASN A 120 -2.60 -11.40 -9.37
CA ASN A 120 -3.19 -12.50 -10.15
C ASN A 120 -2.66 -12.59 -11.58
N GLU A 121 -2.34 -11.47 -12.21
CA GLU A 121 -1.61 -11.43 -13.48
C GLU A 121 -0.13 -11.78 -13.28
N CYS A 122 0.27 -11.87 -12.00
CA CYS A 122 1.48 -12.47 -11.47
C CYS A 122 1.36 -14.01 -11.25
N VAL A 123 0.43 -14.75 -11.87
CA VAL A 123 0.44 -16.24 -11.80
C VAL A 123 0.12 -16.90 -13.14
#